data_AF-A0A9D9RV98-F1
#
_entry.id   AF-A0A9D9RV98-F1
#
_cell.length_a   1.000
_cell.length_b   1.000
_cell.length_c   1.000
_cell.angle_alpha   90.00
_cell.angle_beta   90.00
_cell.angle_gamma   90.00
#
_symmetry.space_group_name_H-M   'P 1'
#
loop_
_entity.id
_entity.type
_entity.pdbx_description
1 polymer ?
#
loop_
_entity_poly.entity_id
_entity_poly.type
_entity_poly.pdbx_seq_one_letter_code
_entity_poly.pdbx_strand_id
1 'polypeptide(L)'
;MKKILYKIFAIVSALALTIASFSDAFASRAAVNAPIRKYFDVTNAVGLKLETSGTVEKVTPMADGWLTQAGGVDASTHYARLKYKLPENDGVALTYFYTRAVVNFPPDFYSQHKAGFRILSTDNYPTTLNGAPIGAVNANELRVSVYMNSDQKLRILVNHETVSVTTLYTAPSILPTGDHTFELAGDLANSAPWYFKVDGVVVASGVARLSPDTTAVPERVATRIVAGIDGAASQDLNPMSLTVKSLEFANYDPYAAAAPTSVPPTSIPPTVTQPPTTVPATATSLPPTSVPTIAPTKIPATPTTVPPTATAQPTNTPATQPQPTTTVVAPPSTTGSIDVRVSSGADDVEEKSSGGMYVSSSDLELIYDTSTQLVGIRFTGVKIPKGATITNAYIQFRVNDVSTQSITLAISGEASANPAAFVSVSRNVSKRIRTTNKVTWSPAPWATIGEAGVFQRTPNLKSIVQELVNQSGWNSGNAMVIIITGSSGKRAADAFEGNAAGAPLLHVEYTTP
;
A
#
# COMPACT_ATOMS: atom_id res chain seq x y z
N MET A 1 54.19 -47.02 -8.18
CA MET A 1 53.43 -45.91 -8.83
C MET A 1 51.95 -46.24 -9.04
N LYS A 2 51.53 -47.17 -9.93
CA LYS A 2 50.09 -47.41 -10.26
C LYS A 2 49.13 -47.54 -9.06
N LYS A 3 49.49 -48.29 -7.99
CA LYS A 3 48.67 -48.42 -6.76
C LYS A 3 48.50 -47.12 -5.96
N ILE A 4 49.43 -46.16 -6.08
CA ILE A 4 49.35 -44.85 -5.41
C ILE A 4 48.42 -43.92 -6.20
N LEU A 5 48.56 -43.89 -7.53
CA LEU A 5 47.64 -43.14 -8.41
C LEU A 5 46.18 -43.56 -8.21
N TYR A 6 45.91 -44.87 -8.09
CA TYR A 6 44.53 -45.36 -7.87
C TYR A 6 43.94 -44.92 -6.53
N LYS A 7 44.76 -44.88 -5.45
CA LYS A 7 44.31 -44.34 -4.15
C LYS A 7 44.05 -42.83 -4.21
N ILE A 8 44.90 -42.07 -4.89
CA ILE A 8 44.70 -40.62 -5.09
C ILE A 8 43.43 -40.37 -5.89
N PHE A 9 43.20 -41.11 -6.98
CA PHE A 9 41.99 -40.96 -7.80
C PHE A 9 40.71 -41.32 -7.02
N ALA A 10 40.73 -42.39 -6.22
CA ALA A 10 39.60 -42.74 -5.35
C ALA A 10 39.31 -41.67 -4.28
N ILE A 11 40.35 -41.06 -3.70
CA ILE A 11 40.19 -39.95 -2.72
C ILE A 11 39.64 -38.70 -3.41
N VAL A 12 40.12 -38.34 -4.61
CA VAL A 12 39.63 -37.19 -5.38
C VAL A 12 38.17 -37.39 -5.81
N SER A 13 37.79 -38.59 -6.28
CA SER A 13 36.39 -38.90 -6.61
C SER A 13 35.48 -38.90 -5.38
N ALA A 14 35.93 -39.41 -4.23
CA ALA A 14 35.17 -39.33 -2.98
C ALA A 14 35.00 -37.87 -2.51
N LEU A 15 36.06 -37.06 -2.62
CA LEU A 15 36.01 -35.63 -2.27
C LEU A 15 35.04 -34.87 -3.19
N ALA A 16 35.06 -35.16 -4.50
CA ALA A 16 34.12 -34.57 -5.47
C ALA A 16 32.65 -34.97 -5.18
N LEU A 17 32.39 -36.23 -4.84
CA LEU A 17 31.05 -36.71 -4.47
C LEU A 17 30.55 -36.10 -3.14
N THR A 18 31.49 -35.80 -2.23
CA THR A 18 31.19 -35.09 -0.98
C THR A 18 30.90 -33.62 -1.25
N ILE A 19 31.68 -32.95 -2.09
CA ILE A 19 31.46 -31.54 -2.46
C ILE A 19 30.11 -31.37 -3.19
N ALA A 20 29.74 -32.30 -4.08
CA ALA A 20 28.45 -32.29 -4.77
C ALA A 20 27.26 -32.41 -3.79
N SER A 21 27.34 -33.33 -2.82
CA SER A 21 26.29 -33.47 -1.80
C SER A 21 26.24 -32.30 -0.81
N PHE A 22 27.36 -31.61 -0.55
CA PHE A 22 27.35 -30.32 0.16
C PHE A 22 26.76 -29.17 -0.68
N SER A 23 26.98 -29.12 -1.99
CA SER A 23 26.32 -28.12 -2.85
C SER A 23 24.81 -28.34 -2.96
N ASP A 24 24.35 -29.59 -3.02
CA ASP A 24 22.91 -29.91 -3.00
C ASP A 24 22.27 -29.61 -1.62
N ALA A 25 23.00 -29.83 -0.53
CA ALA A 25 22.58 -29.43 0.82
C ALA A 25 22.51 -27.90 1.00
N PHE A 26 23.39 -27.15 0.32
CA PHE A 26 23.33 -25.68 0.30
C PHE A 26 22.25 -25.15 -0.65
N ALA A 27 22.04 -25.75 -1.81
CA ALA A 27 20.97 -25.39 -2.75
C ALA A 27 19.58 -25.66 -2.15
N SER A 28 19.40 -26.78 -1.46
CA SER A 28 18.16 -27.09 -0.73
C SER A 28 17.96 -26.17 0.49
N ARG A 29 19.01 -25.81 1.25
CA ARG A 29 18.90 -24.78 2.30
C ARG A 29 18.63 -23.38 1.77
N ALA A 30 19.12 -23.04 0.58
CA ALA A 30 18.83 -21.76 -0.08
C ALA A 30 17.37 -21.69 -0.57
N ALA A 31 16.82 -22.81 -1.08
CA ALA A 31 15.43 -22.90 -1.49
C ALA A 31 14.43 -22.68 -0.34
N VAL A 32 14.75 -23.15 0.87
CA VAL A 32 13.90 -23.02 2.07
C VAL A 32 13.77 -21.57 2.58
N ASN A 33 14.62 -20.64 2.14
CA ASN A 33 14.57 -19.23 2.55
C ASN A 33 14.37 -18.25 1.38
N ALA A 34 13.92 -18.73 0.22
CA ALA A 34 13.59 -17.84 -0.89
C ALA A 34 12.40 -16.92 -0.50
N PRO A 35 12.46 -15.61 -0.78
CA PRO A 35 11.34 -14.70 -0.49
C PRO A 35 10.11 -15.10 -1.31
N ILE A 36 9.05 -15.53 -0.63
CA ILE A 36 7.78 -15.91 -1.24
C ILE A 36 7.02 -14.62 -1.52
N ARG A 37 6.64 -14.41 -2.77
CA ARG A 37 5.65 -13.39 -3.18
C ARG A 37 4.67 -14.00 -4.17
N LYS A 38 3.39 -13.68 -4.00
CA LYS A 38 2.30 -14.00 -4.92
C LYS A 38 1.51 -12.73 -5.19
N TYR A 39 1.28 -12.45 -6.46
CA TYR A 39 0.48 -11.31 -6.92
C TYR A 39 -0.62 -11.84 -7.82
N PHE A 40 -1.85 -11.41 -7.57
CA PHE A 40 -3.05 -11.86 -8.24
C PHE A 40 -3.77 -10.68 -8.86
N ASP A 41 -4.07 -10.82 -10.15
CA ASP A 41 -5.03 -10.02 -10.91
C ASP A 41 -5.88 -10.96 -11.78
N VAL A 42 -6.80 -10.42 -12.56
CA VAL A 42 -7.70 -11.20 -13.42
C VAL A 42 -6.99 -12.01 -14.51
N THR A 43 -5.73 -11.68 -14.83
CA THR A 43 -4.88 -12.43 -15.78
C THR A 43 -4.04 -13.50 -15.07
N ASN A 44 -3.78 -13.35 -13.77
CA ASN A 44 -2.97 -14.25 -12.96
C ASN A 44 -3.70 -14.67 -11.66
N ALA A 45 -4.71 -15.53 -11.80
CA ALA A 45 -5.51 -16.05 -10.68
C ALA A 45 -5.05 -17.43 -10.16
N VAL A 46 -3.87 -17.92 -10.54
CA VAL A 46 -3.46 -19.32 -10.30
C VAL A 46 -3.29 -19.61 -8.80
N GLY A 47 -4.09 -20.53 -8.26
CA GLY A 47 -4.12 -20.88 -6.84
C GLY A 47 -5.03 -20.00 -5.98
N LEU A 48 -5.57 -18.91 -6.53
CA LEU A 48 -6.58 -18.09 -5.86
C LEU A 48 -7.96 -18.76 -5.95
N LYS A 49 -8.66 -18.85 -4.82
CA LYS A 49 -10.01 -19.43 -4.73
C LYS A 49 -11.03 -18.30 -4.63
N LEU A 50 -12.06 -18.37 -5.47
CA LEU A 50 -13.23 -17.50 -5.40
C LEU A 50 -14.25 -18.22 -4.50
N GLU A 51 -14.53 -17.68 -3.32
CA GLU A 51 -15.43 -18.27 -2.33
C GLU A 51 -16.68 -17.42 -2.12
N THR A 52 -17.85 -18.07 -2.07
CA THR A 52 -19.15 -17.49 -1.75
C THR A 52 -19.85 -18.28 -0.64
N SER A 53 -20.67 -17.65 0.19
CA SER A 53 -21.42 -18.31 1.27
C SER A 53 -22.68 -19.04 0.81
N GLY A 54 -23.23 -18.69 -0.36
CA GLY A 54 -24.50 -19.19 -0.83
C GLY A 54 -24.75 -18.87 -2.30
N THR A 55 -26.02 -18.92 -2.71
CA THR A 55 -26.48 -18.68 -4.08
C THR A 55 -26.72 -17.20 -4.42
N VAL A 56 -26.79 -16.34 -3.40
CA VAL A 56 -26.97 -14.90 -3.53
C VAL A 56 -25.61 -14.21 -3.73
N GLU A 57 -24.59 -14.66 -3.01
CA GLU A 57 -23.23 -14.15 -3.09
C GLU A 57 -22.56 -14.50 -4.43
N LYS A 58 -21.82 -13.55 -4.98
CA LYS A 58 -21.14 -13.70 -6.28
C LYS A 58 -19.73 -13.12 -6.23
N VAL A 59 -18.81 -13.82 -6.89
CA VAL A 59 -17.51 -13.26 -7.30
C VAL A 59 -17.44 -13.36 -8.82
N THR A 60 -17.47 -12.22 -9.51
CA THR A 60 -17.50 -12.15 -10.98
C THR A 60 -16.23 -11.48 -11.48
N PRO A 61 -15.36 -12.20 -12.21
CA PRO A 61 -14.23 -11.59 -12.92
C PRO A 61 -14.70 -10.54 -13.93
N MET A 62 -14.02 -9.40 -13.95
CA MET A 62 -14.19 -8.27 -14.85
C MET A 62 -12.87 -7.98 -15.59
N ALA A 63 -12.82 -6.93 -16.39
CA ALA A 63 -11.60 -6.54 -17.10
C ALA A 63 -10.52 -5.95 -16.16
N ASP A 64 -10.92 -5.33 -15.04
CA ASP A 64 -10.05 -4.58 -14.12
C ASP A 64 -10.05 -5.11 -12.67
N GLY A 65 -10.68 -6.26 -12.42
CA GLY A 65 -10.78 -6.86 -11.09
C GLY A 65 -11.85 -7.94 -10.97
N TRP A 66 -12.20 -8.26 -9.74
CA TRP A 66 -13.31 -9.16 -9.40
C TRP A 66 -14.38 -8.38 -8.64
N LEU A 67 -15.58 -8.29 -9.20
CA LEU A 67 -16.75 -7.80 -8.48
C LEU A 67 -17.13 -8.84 -7.42
N THR A 68 -16.99 -8.47 -6.15
CA THR A 68 -17.52 -9.25 -5.03
C THR A 68 -18.85 -8.63 -4.59
N GLN A 69 -19.89 -9.45 -4.55
CA GLN A 69 -21.24 -9.04 -4.18
C GLN A 69 -21.78 -9.97 -3.08
N ALA A 70 -22.20 -9.43 -1.94
CA ALA A 70 -22.73 -10.22 -0.82
C ALA A 70 -23.74 -9.46 0.03
N GLY A 71 -24.66 -10.19 0.67
CA GLY A 71 -25.71 -9.65 1.54
C GLY A 71 -27.01 -10.47 1.48
N GLY A 72 -27.81 -10.40 2.54
CA GLY A 72 -29.08 -11.12 2.64
C GLY A 72 -29.67 -11.10 4.06
N VAL A 73 -30.88 -11.66 4.17
CA VAL A 73 -31.72 -11.64 5.38
C VAL A 73 -31.56 -12.84 6.33
N ASP A 74 -31.04 -13.98 5.86
CA ASP A 74 -30.99 -15.23 6.64
C ASP A 74 -29.67 -16.00 6.44
N ALA A 75 -28.66 -15.66 7.25
CA ALA A 75 -27.61 -16.57 7.77
C ALA A 75 -26.63 -15.78 8.65
N SER A 76 -25.98 -16.46 9.59
CA SER A 76 -24.74 -15.94 10.17
C SER A 76 -23.63 -15.92 9.12
N THR A 77 -23.08 -14.73 8.86
CA THR A 77 -21.95 -14.43 7.95
C THR A 77 -22.17 -14.71 6.46
N HIS A 78 -22.62 -13.68 5.72
CA HIS A 78 -22.53 -13.63 4.27
C HIS A 78 -21.09 -13.29 3.82
N TYR A 79 -20.57 -13.93 2.78
CA TYR A 79 -19.27 -13.61 2.19
C TYR A 79 -19.19 -13.85 0.67
N ALA A 80 -18.53 -12.95 -0.03
CA ALA A 80 -18.08 -13.09 -1.41
C ALA A 80 -16.63 -12.58 -1.49
N ARG A 81 -15.67 -13.48 -1.67
CA ARG A 81 -14.26 -13.17 -1.41
C ARG A 81 -13.29 -13.97 -2.28
N LEU A 82 -12.15 -13.36 -2.53
CA LEU A 82 -10.96 -13.95 -3.09
C LEU A 82 -10.14 -14.46 -1.90
N LYS A 83 -9.68 -15.71 -1.96
CA LYS A 83 -8.95 -16.35 -0.86
C LYS A 83 -7.74 -17.11 -1.38
N TYR A 84 -6.59 -16.82 -0.79
CA TYR A 84 -5.37 -17.58 -1.01
C TYR A 84 -4.98 -18.33 0.27
N LYS A 85 -4.60 -19.60 0.14
CA LYS A 85 -4.15 -20.43 1.28
C LYS A 85 -2.62 -20.46 1.30
N LEU A 86 -2.05 -20.37 2.49
CA LEU A 86 -0.62 -20.23 2.75
C LEU A 86 -0.09 -21.35 3.66
N PRO A 87 1.17 -21.78 3.46
CA PRO A 87 1.80 -22.07 2.16
C PRO A 87 1.42 -23.49 1.73
N GLU A 88 0.97 -23.70 0.48
CA GLU A 88 0.45 -25.02 0.11
C GLU A 88 1.54 -26.10 -0.11
N ASN A 89 2.81 -25.76 -0.42
CA ASN A 89 3.91 -26.76 -0.53
C ASN A 89 5.36 -26.26 -0.25
N ASP A 90 5.59 -25.01 0.16
CA ASP A 90 6.95 -24.42 0.13
C ASP A 90 7.84 -24.79 1.34
N GLY A 91 7.33 -25.51 2.34
CA GLY A 91 8.08 -25.94 3.53
C GLY A 91 8.44 -24.85 4.55
N VAL A 92 7.99 -23.61 4.35
CA VAL A 92 8.30 -22.45 5.20
C VAL A 92 7.15 -22.13 6.16
N ALA A 93 7.44 -21.96 7.45
CA ALA A 93 6.47 -21.41 8.41
C ALA A 93 6.41 -19.88 8.27
N LEU A 94 5.26 -19.36 7.88
CA LEU A 94 5.05 -17.94 7.58
C LEU A 94 4.59 -17.15 8.82
N THR A 95 5.52 -16.75 9.69
CA THR A 95 5.19 -15.91 10.85
C THR A 95 5.10 -14.44 10.48
N TYR A 96 5.99 -13.97 9.60
CA TYR A 96 5.89 -12.66 8.96
C TYR A 96 4.96 -12.72 7.75
N PHE A 97 4.05 -11.76 7.66
CA PHE A 97 3.20 -11.55 6.50
C PHE A 97 3.30 -10.11 6.02
N TYR A 98 3.20 -9.96 4.70
CA TYR A 98 2.80 -8.75 4.02
C TYR A 98 1.60 -9.08 3.14
N THR A 99 0.55 -8.28 3.18
CA THR A 99 -0.56 -8.37 2.24
C THR A 99 -0.99 -7.01 1.75
N ARG A 100 -1.37 -6.93 0.48
CA ARG A 100 -1.88 -5.72 -0.16
C ARG A 100 -3.08 -6.05 -1.03
N ALA A 101 -4.16 -5.29 -0.88
CA ALA A 101 -5.28 -5.31 -1.82
C ALA A 101 -5.50 -3.92 -2.42
N VAL A 102 -5.88 -3.89 -3.69
CA VAL A 102 -6.48 -2.71 -4.32
C VAL A 102 -7.97 -2.98 -4.44
N VAL A 103 -8.79 -2.08 -3.92
CA VAL A 103 -10.24 -2.23 -3.83
C VAL A 103 -10.93 -0.96 -4.29
N ASN A 104 -11.86 -1.08 -5.24
CA ASN A 104 -12.75 -0.01 -5.64
C ASN A 104 -14.02 -0.01 -4.79
N PHE A 105 -14.35 1.13 -4.20
CA PHE A 105 -15.66 1.42 -3.64
C PHE A 105 -16.50 2.12 -4.72
N PRO A 106 -17.57 1.49 -5.26
CA PRO A 106 -18.39 2.10 -6.30
C PRO A 106 -19.13 3.35 -5.78
N PRO A 107 -19.64 4.24 -6.67
CA PRO A 107 -20.29 5.49 -6.27
C PRO A 107 -21.45 5.34 -5.28
N ASP A 108 -22.13 4.19 -5.30
CA ASP A 108 -23.28 3.86 -4.46
C ASP A 108 -22.92 3.00 -3.23
N PHE A 109 -21.63 2.67 -3.02
CA PHE A 109 -21.10 1.83 -1.92
C PHE A 109 -21.69 2.19 -0.55
N TYR A 110 -21.60 3.46 -0.16
CA TYR A 110 -22.13 3.96 1.13
C TYR A 110 -23.66 4.02 1.19
N SER A 111 -24.35 3.96 0.05
CA SER A 111 -25.81 3.84 0.04
C SER A 111 -26.27 2.40 0.30
N GLN A 112 -25.53 1.41 -0.22
CA GLN A 112 -25.79 -0.03 -0.07
C GLN A 112 -25.30 -0.57 1.29
N HIS A 113 -24.17 -0.06 1.80
CA HIS A 113 -23.53 -0.54 3.01
C HIS A 113 -24.28 -0.13 4.29
N LYS A 114 -25.05 -1.07 4.87
CA LYS A 114 -25.81 -0.90 6.13
C LYS A 114 -25.17 -1.54 7.36
N ALA A 115 -24.35 -2.56 7.16
CA ALA A 115 -23.82 -3.41 8.23
C ALA A 115 -22.37 -3.80 7.97
N GLY A 116 -21.59 -3.90 9.05
CA GLY A 116 -20.14 -4.04 8.97
C GLY A 116 -19.67 -5.38 8.39
N PHE A 117 -18.51 -5.34 7.74
CA PHE A 117 -17.88 -6.46 7.04
C PHE A 117 -16.34 -6.29 6.96
N ARG A 118 -15.61 -7.39 6.75
CA ARG A 118 -14.15 -7.37 6.46
C ARG A 118 -13.91 -7.16 4.97
N ILE A 119 -12.98 -6.25 4.64
CA ILE A 119 -12.51 -5.98 3.27
C ILE A 119 -11.30 -6.84 2.93
N LEU A 120 -10.36 -6.97 3.87
CA LEU A 120 -9.09 -7.68 3.72
C LEU A 120 -8.72 -8.28 5.08
N SER A 121 -8.34 -9.56 5.13
CA SER A 121 -7.78 -10.17 6.33
C SER A 121 -6.66 -11.15 6.06
N THR A 122 -5.78 -11.29 7.05
CA THR A 122 -4.88 -12.43 7.22
C THR A 122 -5.40 -13.26 8.37
N ASP A 123 -5.56 -14.57 8.18
CA ASP A 123 -6.09 -15.43 9.24
C ASP A 123 -5.15 -16.61 9.55
N ASN A 124 -5.07 -16.94 10.83
CA ASN A 124 -4.35 -18.07 11.39
C ASN A 124 -5.35 -19.21 11.68
N TYR A 125 -5.47 -20.15 10.74
CA TYR A 125 -6.36 -21.32 10.80
C TYR A 125 -5.61 -22.65 10.93
N PRO A 126 -6.24 -23.70 11.52
CA PRO A 126 -5.71 -25.05 11.45
C PRO A 126 -5.44 -25.48 10.00
N THR A 127 -4.22 -25.87 9.70
CA THR A 127 -3.81 -26.46 8.43
C THR A 127 -2.62 -27.42 8.65
N THR A 128 -2.10 -28.01 7.58
CA THR A 128 -0.83 -28.72 7.58
C THR A 128 0.20 -28.02 6.69
N LEU A 129 1.47 -28.18 7.06
CA LEU A 129 2.66 -27.83 6.28
C LEU A 129 3.53 -29.09 6.21
N ASN A 130 3.74 -29.64 5.02
CA ASN A 130 4.48 -30.90 4.81
C ASN A 130 3.98 -32.06 5.71
N GLY A 131 2.66 -32.11 5.96
CA GLY A 131 2.01 -33.09 6.85
C GLY A 131 2.05 -32.77 8.35
N ALA A 132 2.86 -31.81 8.81
CA ALA A 132 2.85 -31.35 10.19
C ALA A 132 1.70 -30.35 10.43
N PRO A 133 0.90 -30.47 11.51
CA PRO A 133 -0.10 -29.47 11.87
C PRO A 133 0.53 -28.10 12.17
N ILE A 134 -0.04 -27.04 11.62
CA ILE A 134 0.32 -25.65 11.86
C ILE A 134 -0.94 -24.76 11.86
N GLY A 135 -0.76 -23.51 12.27
CA GLY A 135 -1.84 -22.55 12.46
C GLY A 135 -2.62 -22.79 13.75
N ALA A 136 -3.73 -22.08 13.93
CA ALA A 136 -4.50 -22.12 15.17
C ALA A 136 -4.97 -23.53 15.55
N VAL A 137 -4.93 -23.84 16.85
CA VAL A 137 -5.47 -25.05 17.48
C VAL A 137 -6.51 -24.62 18.53
N ASN A 138 -7.50 -25.46 18.85
CA ASN A 138 -8.44 -25.24 19.98
C ASN A 138 -9.06 -23.82 20.11
N ALA A 139 -9.64 -23.28 19.03
CA ALA A 139 -10.23 -21.92 19.01
C ALA A 139 -9.26 -20.77 19.34
N ASN A 140 -7.98 -20.95 18.98
CA ASN A 140 -6.93 -19.93 19.09
C ASN A 140 -6.78 -19.12 17.79
N GLU A 141 -7.90 -18.85 17.10
CA GLU A 141 -7.90 -18.23 15.79
C GLU A 141 -7.59 -16.72 15.90
N LEU A 142 -6.55 -16.29 15.18
CA LEU A 142 -6.08 -14.90 15.13
C LEU A 142 -6.28 -14.33 13.73
N ARG A 143 -6.98 -13.20 13.64
CA ARG A 143 -7.18 -12.44 12.40
C ARG A 143 -6.61 -11.04 12.55
N VAL A 144 -5.92 -10.57 11.51
CA VAL A 144 -5.62 -9.14 11.33
C VAL A 144 -6.48 -8.68 10.16
N SER A 145 -7.26 -7.62 10.32
CA SER A 145 -8.33 -7.30 9.35
C SER A 145 -8.54 -5.80 9.13
N VAL A 146 -8.73 -5.43 7.88
CA VAL A 146 -9.40 -4.19 7.46
C VAL A 146 -10.91 -4.44 7.55
N TYR A 147 -11.58 -3.69 8.43
CA TYR A 147 -13.01 -3.82 8.70
C TYR A 147 -13.73 -2.52 8.38
N MET A 148 -14.78 -2.56 7.57
CA MET A 148 -15.72 -1.45 7.46
C MET A 148 -16.85 -1.71 8.44
N ASN A 149 -17.09 -0.84 9.41
CA ASN A 149 -18.11 -1.07 10.44
C ASN A 149 -19.46 -0.44 10.07
N SER A 150 -20.54 -0.74 10.79
CA SER A 150 -21.89 -0.19 10.52
C SER A 150 -21.99 1.35 10.56
N ASP A 151 -21.06 2.05 11.21
CA ASP A 151 -20.92 3.52 11.14
C ASP A 151 -20.19 4.03 9.88
N GLN A 152 -19.97 3.14 8.91
CA GLN A 152 -19.30 3.37 7.63
C GLN A 152 -17.83 3.79 7.72
N LYS A 153 -17.22 3.70 8.91
CA LYS A 153 -15.81 4.03 9.12
C LYS A 153 -14.92 2.78 9.05
N LEU A 154 -13.82 2.93 8.32
CA LEU A 154 -12.74 1.95 8.27
C LEU A 154 -12.13 1.77 9.68
N ARG A 155 -11.85 0.53 10.04
CA ARG A 155 -11.09 0.13 11.22
C ARG A 155 -10.03 -0.87 10.82
N ILE A 156 -8.90 -0.85 11.52
CA ILE A 156 -7.98 -1.98 11.52
C ILE A 156 -8.13 -2.71 12.85
N LEU A 157 -8.43 -4.00 12.78
CA LEU A 157 -8.71 -4.85 13.92
C LEU A 157 -7.69 -5.99 13.99
N VAL A 158 -7.30 -6.35 15.20
CA VAL A 158 -6.76 -7.68 15.51
C VAL A 158 -7.81 -8.41 16.35
N ASN A 159 -8.32 -9.50 15.81
CA ASN A 159 -9.37 -10.30 16.44
C ASN A 159 -8.77 -11.63 16.86
N HIS A 160 -8.72 -11.91 18.16
CA HIS A 160 -8.42 -13.24 18.68
C HIS A 160 -9.72 -13.87 19.20
N GLU A 161 -10.09 -15.03 18.68
CA GLU A 161 -11.40 -15.69 18.89
C GLU A 161 -11.79 -15.82 20.38
N THR A 162 -10.82 -16.11 21.24
CA THR A 162 -11.04 -16.41 22.67
C THR A 162 -10.47 -15.38 23.66
N VAL A 163 -9.71 -14.36 23.20
CA VAL A 163 -8.94 -13.47 24.10
C VAL A 163 -9.47 -12.05 24.07
N SER A 164 -9.54 -11.41 22.91
CA SER A 164 -10.17 -10.09 22.72
C SER A 164 -10.11 -9.64 21.24
N VAL A 165 -10.92 -8.62 20.94
CA VAL A 165 -10.77 -7.78 19.75
C VAL A 165 -10.03 -6.50 20.16
N THR A 166 -8.89 -6.22 19.51
CA THR A 166 -8.15 -4.97 19.66
C THR A 166 -8.34 -4.12 18.41
N THR A 167 -8.82 -2.89 18.56
CA THR A 167 -8.86 -1.90 17.47
C THR A 167 -7.54 -1.15 17.43
N LEU A 168 -6.77 -1.30 16.34
CA LEU A 168 -5.49 -0.63 16.14
C LEU A 168 -5.62 0.70 15.40
N TYR A 169 -6.70 0.89 14.65
CA TYR A 169 -7.03 2.14 13.97
C TYR A 169 -8.55 2.29 13.80
N THR A 170 -9.05 3.52 13.85
CA THR A 170 -10.39 3.90 13.38
C THR A 170 -10.23 5.17 12.56
N ALA A 171 -10.76 5.18 11.33
CA ALA A 171 -10.68 6.33 10.46
C ALA A 171 -11.47 7.52 11.05
N PRO A 172 -10.96 8.76 10.94
CA PRO A 172 -11.66 9.94 11.47
C PRO A 172 -12.99 10.18 10.74
N SER A 173 -13.03 9.91 9.43
CA SER A 173 -14.19 10.00 8.53
C SER A 173 -14.43 8.68 7.80
N ILE A 174 -15.49 8.62 7.00
CA ILE A 174 -15.57 7.65 5.90
C ILE A 174 -14.43 7.90 4.89
N LEU A 175 -14.06 6.88 4.12
CA LEU A 175 -13.21 7.06 2.94
C LEU A 175 -14.07 7.63 1.79
N PRO A 176 -13.47 8.24 0.75
CA PRO A 176 -14.20 8.55 -0.47
C PRO A 176 -14.61 7.26 -1.21
N THR A 177 -15.40 7.39 -2.26
CA THR A 177 -15.58 6.33 -3.27
C THR A 177 -14.43 6.38 -4.29
N GLY A 178 -14.12 5.26 -4.92
CA GLY A 178 -12.97 5.11 -5.83
C GLY A 178 -12.02 4.00 -5.41
N ASP A 179 -10.83 3.98 -6.03
CA ASP A 179 -9.79 2.99 -5.77
C ASP A 179 -9.00 3.32 -4.49
N HIS A 180 -8.91 2.33 -3.60
CA HIS A 180 -8.11 2.37 -2.39
C HIS A 180 -7.10 1.22 -2.35
N THR A 181 -5.89 1.51 -1.86
CA THR A 181 -4.87 0.51 -1.56
C THR A 181 -4.82 0.27 -0.05
N PHE A 182 -5.01 -0.98 0.38
CA PHE A 182 -4.86 -1.41 1.76
C PHE A 182 -3.63 -2.31 1.89
N GLU A 183 -2.70 -1.97 2.77
CA GLU A 183 -1.49 -2.75 3.05
C GLU A 183 -1.42 -3.12 4.53
N LEU A 184 -1.10 -4.37 4.85
CA LEU A 184 -0.89 -4.86 6.21
C LEU A 184 0.42 -5.65 6.24
N ALA A 185 1.30 -5.31 7.18
CA ALA A 185 2.58 -5.99 7.38
C ALA A 185 2.83 -6.27 8.86
N GLY A 186 3.40 -7.43 9.21
CA GLY A 186 3.79 -7.73 10.59
C GLY A 186 4.22 -9.18 10.83
N ASP A 187 4.77 -9.44 12.02
CA ASP A 187 5.05 -10.79 12.52
C ASP A 187 3.99 -11.19 13.56
N LEU A 188 3.43 -12.38 13.40
CA LEU A 188 2.45 -12.96 14.32
C LEU A 188 3.11 -13.67 15.52
N ALA A 189 4.34 -14.17 15.38
CA ALA A 189 5.06 -14.93 16.39
C ALA A 189 6.02 -14.07 17.23
N ASN A 190 6.73 -13.14 16.59
CA ASN A 190 7.81 -12.36 17.20
C ASN A 190 7.43 -10.89 17.44
N SER A 191 8.23 -10.20 18.25
CA SER A 191 8.21 -8.74 18.30
C SER A 191 8.91 -8.19 17.05
N ALA A 192 8.10 -7.71 16.10
CA ALA A 192 8.58 -7.04 14.89
C ALA A 192 7.75 -5.77 14.67
N PRO A 193 8.29 -4.76 13.96
CA PRO A 193 7.48 -3.64 13.51
C PRO A 193 6.37 -4.15 12.58
N TRP A 194 5.12 -3.91 12.96
CA TRP A 194 3.97 -4.03 12.09
C TRP A 194 3.48 -2.64 11.68
N TYR A 195 2.81 -2.58 10.53
CA TYR A 195 2.13 -1.38 10.08
C TYR A 195 0.90 -1.70 9.24
N PHE A 196 0.04 -0.69 9.12
CA PHE A 196 -1.06 -0.64 8.17
C PHE A 196 -0.97 0.64 7.37
N LYS A 197 -1.06 0.53 6.04
CA LYS A 197 -1.21 1.70 5.17
C LYS A 197 -2.58 1.71 4.50
N VAL A 198 -3.09 2.92 4.30
CA VAL A 198 -4.19 3.23 3.39
C VAL A 198 -3.64 4.23 2.38
N ASP A 199 -3.73 3.91 1.09
CA ASP A 199 -3.26 4.74 -0.02
C ASP A 199 -1.78 5.20 0.12
N GLY A 200 -0.94 4.28 0.60
CA GLY A 200 0.49 4.50 0.88
C GLY A 200 0.80 5.26 2.18
N VAL A 201 -0.21 5.79 2.88
CA VAL A 201 -0.05 6.49 4.16
C VAL A 201 -0.13 5.50 5.31
N VAL A 202 0.89 5.42 6.16
CA VAL A 202 0.85 4.61 7.40
C VAL A 202 -0.17 5.21 8.35
N VAL A 203 -1.27 4.49 8.61
CA VAL A 203 -2.38 4.92 9.48
C VAL A 203 -2.28 4.36 10.89
N ALA A 204 -1.57 3.24 11.07
CA ALA A 204 -1.21 2.69 12.36
C ALA A 204 0.04 1.81 12.24
N SER A 205 0.84 1.74 13.30
CA SER A 205 2.06 0.94 13.38
C SER A 205 2.44 0.66 14.83
N GLY A 206 3.18 -0.41 15.08
CA GLY A 206 3.69 -0.72 16.42
C GLY A 206 4.84 -1.74 16.38
N VAL A 207 5.56 -1.86 17.50
CA VAL A 207 6.73 -2.76 17.64
C VAL A 207 6.47 -3.98 18.52
N ALA A 208 5.30 -4.02 19.17
CA ALA A 208 4.81 -5.21 19.88
C ALA A 208 4.25 -6.22 18.87
N ARG A 209 4.38 -7.53 19.15
CA ARG A 209 3.74 -8.57 18.33
C ARG A 209 2.22 -8.33 18.19
N LEU A 210 1.63 -8.71 17.06
CA LEU A 210 0.18 -8.56 16.84
C LEU A 210 -0.65 -9.56 17.67
N SER A 211 -0.10 -10.73 17.99
CA SER A 211 -0.73 -11.74 18.86
C SER A 211 -0.72 -11.32 20.34
N PRO A 212 -1.87 -11.25 21.05
CA PRO A 212 -1.89 -10.96 22.48
C PRO A 212 -1.37 -12.15 23.34
N ASP A 213 -1.54 -13.38 22.86
CA ASP A 213 -1.36 -14.65 23.56
C ASP A 213 0.05 -15.27 23.40
N THR A 214 0.44 -16.19 24.30
CA THR A 214 1.83 -16.68 24.43
C THR A 214 2.12 -18.04 23.77
N THR A 215 1.29 -18.47 22.83
CA THR A 215 1.31 -19.80 22.20
C THR A 215 2.50 -20.01 21.25
N ALA A 216 2.79 -21.27 20.94
CA ALA A 216 3.97 -21.67 20.18
C ALA A 216 3.97 -21.20 18.72
N VAL A 217 5.16 -21.06 18.12
CA VAL A 217 5.37 -20.57 16.75
C VAL A 217 4.53 -21.29 15.66
N PRO A 218 4.31 -22.62 15.69
CA PRO A 218 3.42 -23.26 14.73
C PRO A 218 1.99 -22.69 14.76
N GLU A 219 1.49 -22.29 15.93
CA GLU A 219 0.18 -21.66 16.13
C GLU A 219 0.18 -20.14 15.85
N ARG A 220 1.21 -19.65 15.16
CA ARG A 220 1.41 -18.24 14.76
C ARG A 220 1.72 -18.08 13.28
N VAL A 221 1.42 -19.10 12.47
CA VAL A 221 1.62 -19.02 11.03
C VAL A 221 0.42 -18.30 10.39
N ALA A 222 0.67 -17.36 9.48
CA ALA A 222 -0.35 -16.84 8.59
C ALA A 222 -0.71 -17.94 7.58
N THR A 223 -1.92 -18.49 7.65
CA THR A 223 -2.32 -19.67 6.85
C THR A 223 -3.31 -19.37 5.74
N ARG A 224 -3.88 -18.17 5.70
CA ARG A 224 -4.69 -17.68 4.57
C ARG A 224 -4.77 -16.16 4.52
N ILE A 225 -5.06 -15.66 3.33
CA ILE A 225 -5.39 -14.27 3.04
C ILE A 225 -6.72 -14.22 2.31
N VAL A 226 -7.53 -13.23 2.67
CA VAL A 226 -8.89 -13.03 2.19
C VAL A 226 -9.05 -11.57 1.76
N ALA A 227 -9.61 -11.32 0.57
CA ALA A 227 -10.02 -9.98 0.14
C ALA A 227 -11.40 -10.02 -0.53
N GLY A 228 -12.28 -9.05 -0.26
CA GLY A 228 -13.65 -9.03 -0.78
C GLY A 228 -14.64 -8.52 0.27
N ILE A 229 -15.84 -9.08 0.31
CA ILE A 229 -16.80 -8.89 1.39
C ILE A 229 -16.79 -10.15 2.25
N ASP A 230 -16.36 -10.04 3.51
CA ASP A 230 -16.31 -11.19 4.42
C ASP A 230 -16.96 -10.92 5.78
N GLY A 231 -17.98 -11.72 6.12
CA GLY A 231 -18.62 -11.69 7.43
C GLY A 231 -19.62 -10.55 7.63
N ALA A 232 -20.37 -10.19 6.59
CA ALA A 232 -21.48 -9.25 6.72
C ALA A 232 -22.63 -9.88 7.54
N ALA A 233 -23.09 -9.17 8.56
CA ALA A 233 -24.26 -9.55 9.36
C ALA A 233 -25.48 -8.75 8.91
N SER A 234 -26.61 -9.42 8.65
CA SER A 234 -27.93 -8.83 8.32
C SER A 234 -27.88 -7.63 7.36
N GLN A 235 -27.89 -7.90 6.05
CA GLN A 235 -28.04 -6.85 5.04
C GLN A 235 -29.47 -6.84 4.47
N ASP A 236 -29.85 -5.73 3.84
CA ASP A 236 -31.12 -5.59 3.12
C ASP A 236 -31.24 -6.63 1.99
N LEU A 237 -32.44 -6.74 1.39
CA LEU A 237 -32.74 -7.64 0.26
C LEU A 237 -31.82 -7.47 -0.97
N ASN A 238 -31.04 -6.39 -1.05
CA ASN A 238 -30.12 -6.08 -2.13
C ASN A 238 -28.66 -6.26 -1.66
N PRO A 239 -27.91 -7.24 -2.18
CA PRO A 239 -26.52 -7.48 -1.81
C PRO A 239 -25.61 -6.30 -2.21
N MET A 240 -24.75 -5.86 -1.29
CA MET A 240 -23.79 -4.80 -1.57
C MET A 240 -22.64 -5.27 -2.47
N SER A 241 -22.00 -4.35 -3.19
CA SER A 241 -20.88 -4.66 -4.11
C SER A 241 -19.61 -3.83 -3.85
N LEU A 242 -18.46 -4.43 -4.13
CA LEU A 242 -17.15 -3.76 -4.30
C LEU A 242 -16.31 -4.55 -5.31
N THR A 243 -15.32 -3.91 -5.94
CA THR A 243 -14.40 -4.60 -6.88
C THR A 243 -13.01 -4.72 -6.26
N VAL A 244 -12.52 -5.94 -6.07
CA VAL A 244 -11.11 -6.18 -5.74
C VAL A 244 -10.33 -6.16 -7.05
N LYS A 245 -9.40 -5.22 -7.25
CA LYS A 245 -8.63 -5.10 -8.51
C LYS A 245 -7.39 -5.98 -8.53
N SER A 246 -6.70 -6.09 -7.39
CA SER A 246 -5.53 -6.95 -7.22
C SER A 246 -5.40 -7.39 -5.77
N LEU A 247 -4.87 -8.59 -5.54
CA LEU A 247 -4.47 -9.08 -4.23
C LEU A 247 -3.00 -9.53 -4.26
N GLU A 248 -2.26 -9.25 -3.20
CA GLU A 248 -0.85 -9.58 -3.08
C GLU A 248 -0.54 -10.15 -1.70
N PHE A 249 0.38 -11.12 -1.68
CA PHE A 249 1.01 -11.67 -0.49
C PHE A 249 2.52 -11.69 -0.66
N ALA A 250 3.26 -11.41 0.43
CA ALA A 250 4.66 -11.76 0.54
C ALA A 250 5.04 -12.15 1.97
N ASN A 251 6.14 -12.91 2.13
CA ASN A 251 6.75 -13.20 3.45
C ASN A 251 7.82 -12.19 3.88
N TYR A 252 7.86 -11.05 3.20
CA TYR A 252 8.67 -9.86 3.44
C TYR A 252 7.84 -8.65 2.96
N ASP A 253 8.19 -7.43 3.37
CA ASP A 253 7.57 -6.23 2.81
C ASP A 253 8.27 -5.84 1.48
N PRO A 254 7.60 -5.96 0.30
CA PRO A 254 8.19 -5.60 -0.98
C PRO A 254 8.18 -4.09 -1.26
N TYR A 255 7.54 -3.30 -0.39
CA TYR A 255 7.42 -1.83 -0.47
C TYR A 255 7.99 -1.14 0.78
N ALA A 256 8.90 -1.80 1.49
CA ALA A 256 9.61 -1.24 2.63
C ALA A 256 10.48 -0.06 2.17
N ALA A 257 10.17 1.13 2.66
CA ALA A 257 11.21 2.15 2.79
C ALA A 257 12.25 1.64 3.80
N ALA A 258 13.54 1.94 3.57
CA ALA A 258 14.59 1.55 4.51
C ALA A 258 14.23 2.01 5.93
N ALA A 259 14.32 1.10 6.90
CA ALA A 259 13.78 1.33 8.24
C ALA A 259 14.36 2.62 8.86
N PRO A 260 13.53 3.50 9.46
CA PRO A 260 14.04 4.65 10.17
C PRO A 260 14.92 4.17 11.32
N THR A 261 16.18 4.60 11.35
CA THR A 261 17.07 4.33 12.47
C THR A 261 16.44 4.89 13.74
N SER A 262 16.27 4.05 14.75
CA SER A 262 15.60 4.41 15.99
C SER A 262 16.42 5.45 16.75
N VAL A 263 16.08 6.73 16.62
CA VAL A 263 16.56 7.79 17.51
C VAL A 263 15.76 7.68 18.82
N PRO A 264 16.42 7.52 19.99
CA PRO A 264 15.71 7.46 21.26
C PRO A 264 15.12 8.84 21.61
N PRO A 265 13.96 8.90 22.29
CA PRO A 265 13.29 10.16 22.58
C PRO A 265 14.07 10.98 23.62
N THR A 266 14.72 12.06 23.17
CA THR A 266 15.16 13.15 24.05
C THR A 266 14.03 14.16 24.18
N SER A 267 13.70 14.50 25.42
CA SER A 267 12.62 15.43 25.76
C SER A 267 13.01 16.87 25.47
N ILE A 268 12.10 17.62 24.83
CA ILE A 268 12.15 19.09 24.74
C ILE A 268 10.81 19.62 25.29
N PRO A 269 10.81 20.56 26.26
CA PRO A 269 9.59 21.08 26.87
C PRO A 269 8.86 22.09 25.97
N PRO A 270 7.55 22.32 26.19
CA PRO A 270 6.77 23.22 25.34
C PRO A 270 7.02 24.71 25.67
N THR A 271 6.98 25.57 24.66
CA THR A 271 6.64 26.98 24.85
C THR A 271 5.68 27.40 23.75
N VAL A 272 4.61 28.06 24.16
CA VAL A 272 3.42 28.35 23.34
C VAL A 272 3.55 29.73 22.71
N THR A 273 3.19 29.85 21.42
CA THR A 273 2.46 31.04 20.92
C THR A 273 1.69 30.70 19.64
N GLN A 274 0.38 30.86 19.71
CA GLN A 274 -0.66 30.78 18.67
C GLN A 274 -1.78 31.77 19.12
N PRO A 275 -2.85 32.10 18.36
CA PRO A 275 -3.38 31.47 17.13
C PRO A 275 -3.78 32.55 16.08
N PRO A 276 -4.72 32.34 15.12
CA PRO A 276 -5.25 31.13 14.47
C PRO A 276 -4.95 31.13 12.93
N THR A 277 -5.25 30.14 12.08
CA THR A 277 -6.37 29.18 11.99
C THR A 277 -5.98 27.84 11.33
N THR A 278 -6.83 26.82 11.55
CA THR A 278 -6.87 25.44 10.97
C THR A 278 -6.11 24.36 11.76
N VAL A 279 -6.72 23.16 11.81
CA VAL A 279 -6.52 22.14 12.84
C VAL A 279 -5.77 20.92 12.28
N PRO A 280 -4.71 20.41 12.95
CA PRO A 280 -4.13 19.11 12.66
C PRO A 280 -4.72 18.01 13.57
N ALA A 281 -4.94 16.82 13.01
CA ALA A 281 -5.28 15.63 13.80
C ALA A 281 -4.04 15.11 14.54
N THR A 282 -4.11 15.00 15.87
CA THR A 282 -3.00 14.52 16.70
C THR A 282 -3.13 13.01 16.93
N ALA A 283 -2.08 12.25 16.64
CA ALA A 283 -2.02 10.82 17.01
C ALA A 283 -1.83 10.68 18.52
N THR A 284 -2.81 10.07 19.20
CA THR A 284 -2.73 9.78 20.64
C THR A 284 -1.96 8.49 20.90
N SER A 285 -0.80 8.59 21.56
CA SER A 285 -0.12 7.44 22.16
C SER A 285 -0.90 6.95 23.39
N LEU A 286 -1.29 5.67 23.41
CA LEU A 286 -1.96 5.05 24.56
C LEU A 286 -0.94 4.62 25.63
N PRO A 287 -1.23 4.80 26.94
CA PRO A 287 -0.40 4.30 28.04
C PRO A 287 -0.65 2.80 28.32
N PRO A 288 0.28 2.09 28.99
CA PRO A 288 0.15 0.67 29.31
C PRO A 288 -0.90 0.38 30.40
N THR A 289 -1.48 -0.81 30.33
CA THR A 289 -2.60 -1.28 31.16
C THR A 289 -2.21 -1.64 32.59
N SER A 290 -3.13 -1.39 33.53
CA SER A 290 -3.16 -1.99 34.87
C SER A 290 -4.43 -2.81 35.10
N VAL A 291 -4.32 -3.86 35.90
CA VAL A 291 -5.26 -4.99 36.10
C VAL A 291 -6.62 -4.56 36.73
N PRO A 292 -7.76 -5.19 36.37
CA PRO A 292 -9.07 -4.89 36.96
C PRO A 292 -9.38 -5.67 38.25
N THR A 293 -10.32 -5.18 39.07
CA THR A 293 -10.95 -5.96 40.17
C THR A 293 -12.43 -5.58 40.38
N ILE A 294 -13.31 -6.53 40.04
CA ILE A 294 -14.63 -6.94 40.58
C ILE A 294 -15.60 -5.90 41.23
N ALA A 295 -16.88 -6.00 40.83
CA ALA A 295 -18.10 -5.28 41.27
C ALA A 295 -18.67 -5.81 42.64
N PRO A 296 -19.97 -5.65 43.06
CA PRO A 296 -21.14 -4.90 42.54
C PRO A 296 -22.03 -4.18 43.60
N THR A 297 -23.08 -3.42 43.20
CA THR A 297 -24.39 -3.34 43.94
C THR A 297 -25.55 -2.76 43.10
N LYS A 298 -26.78 -2.66 43.69
CA LYS A 298 -28.09 -2.86 43.03
C LYS A 298 -29.15 -1.76 43.29
N ILE A 299 -30.06 -1.61 42.32
CA ILE A 299 -31.28 -0.75 42.19
C ILE A 299 -32.26 -0.78 43.40
N PRO A 300 -32.91 0.34 43.78
CA PRO A 300 -34.37 0.57 43.57
C PRO A 300 -34.77 2.02 43.14
N ALA A 301 -36.08 2.30 42.92
CA ALA A 301 -36.57 3.43 42.09
C ALA A 301 -37.77 4.26 42.65
N THR A 302 -37.95 5.51 42.15
CA THR A 302 -39.19 6.35 42.09
C THR A 302 -39.84 6.83 43.43
N PRO A 303 -40.85 7.76 43.48
CA PRO A 303 -41.41 8.73 42.50
C PRO A 303 -41.79 10.18 43.02
N THR A 304 -42.27 11.07 42.11
CA THR A 304 -43.18 12.26 42.31
C THR A 304 -42.71 13.49 43.16
N THR A 305 -43.08 14.77 42.93
CA THR A 305 -44.39 15.44 42.65
C THR A 305 -44.26 16.83 41.96
N VAL A 306 -45.39 17.48 41.59
CA VAL A 306 -45.57 18.77 40.82
C VAL A 306 -46.86 19.47 41.33
N PRO A 307 -46.95 20.80 41.64
CA PRO A 307 -47.05 21.95 40.68
C PRO A 307 -46.49 23.31 41.28
N PRO A 308 -46.86 24.58 40.89
CA PRO A 308 -47.66 25.10 39.75
C PRO A 308 -47.09 26.30 38.93
N THR A 309 -47.45 26.29 37.64
CA THR A 309 -48.08 27.34 36.80
C THR A 309 -47.94 28.85 37.10
N ALA A 310 -47.57 29.62 36.06
CA ALA A 310 -48.09 30.97 35.80
C ALA A 310 -48.51 31.10 34.30
N THR A 311 -49.57 31.87 34.03
CA THR A 311 -50.30 31.86 32.74
C THR A 311 -49.88 33.00 31.80
N ALA A 312 -50.16 32.85 30.50
CA ALA A 312 -49.64 33.69 29.42
C ALA A 312 -50.39 35.02 29.18
N GLN A 313 -49.71 35.95 28.48
CA GLN A 313 -50.33 37.04 27.70
C GLN A 313 -49.66 37.10 26.31
N PRO A 314 -50.40 37.24 25.19
CA PRO A 314 -49.84 37.11 23.85
C PRO A 314 -49.33 38.45 23.28
N THR A 315 -48.31 38.37 22.42
CA THR A 315 -47.92 39.43 21.49
C THR A 315 -47.70 38.85 20.10
N ASN A 316 -48.34 39.45 19.10
CA ASN A 316 -48.31 39.00 17.72
C ASN A 316 -46.99 39.43 17.03
N THR A 317 -46.29 38.49 16.41
CA THR A 317 -45.13 38.77 15.54
C THR A 317 -45.42 38.18 14.15
N PRO A 318 -45.17 38.90 13.04
CA PRO A 318 -45.48 38.40 11.69
C PRO A 318 -44.67 37.16 11.31
N ALA A 319 -45.29 36.23 10.59
CA ALA A 319 -44.61 35.06 10.05
C ALA A 319 -43.64 35.45 8.93
N THR A 320 -42.34 35.26 9.15
CA THR A 320 -41.33 35.31 8.09
C THR A 320 -41.43 34.03 7.25
N GLN A 321 -41.86 34.17 6.00
CA GLN A 321 -41.84 33.10 5.00
C GLN A 321 -40.40 32.61 4.77
N PRO A 322 -40.13 31.29 4.72
CA PRO A 322 -38.79 30.80 4.42
C PRO A 322 -38.38 31.19 3.01
N GLN A 323 -37.28 31.95 2.90
CA GLN A 323 -36.65 32.27 1.62
C GLN A 323 -36.12 30.98 0.98
N PRO A 324 -36.36 30.74 -0.33
CA PRO A 324 -35.87 29.53 -0.98
C PRO A 324 -34.34 29.54 -1.03
N THR A 325 -33.72 28.58 -0.35
CA THR A 325 -32.28 28.34 -0.41
C THR A 325 -31.93 27.83 -1.81
N THR A 326 -31.39 28.69 -2.66
CA THR A 326 -30.81 28.27 -3.94
C THR A 326 -29.54 27.47 -3.67
N THR A 327 -29.63 26.15 -3.69
CA THR A 327 -28.47 25.26 -3.74
C THR A 327 -27.69 25.56 -5.01
N VAL A 328 -26.57 26.27 -4.89
CA VAL A 328 -25.60 26.39 -5.97
C VAL A 328 -24.97 25.00 -6.13
N VAL A 329 -25.51 24.22 -7.07
CA VAL A 329 -24.89 22.98 -7.51
C VAL A 329 -23.54 23.35 -8.11
N ALA A 330 -22.46 22.90 -7.46
CA ALA A 330 -21.12 23.07 -8.01
C ALA A 330 -21.08 22.45 -9.43
N PRO A 331 -20.36 23.06 -10.38
CA PRO A 331 -20.21 22.48 -11.71
C PRO A 331 -19.65 21.05 -11.61
N PRO A 332 -20.07 20.14 -12.51
CA PRO A 332 -19.62 18.76 -12.49
C PRO A 332 -18.13 18.70 -12.84
N SER A 333 -17.29 18.45 -11.84
CA SER A 333 -15.84 18.33 -12.04
C SER A 333 -15.52 17.21 -13.02
N THR A 334 -14.78 17.54 -14.07
CA THR A 334 -14.41 16.58 -15.12
C THR A 334 -13.10 15.87 -14.78
N THR A 335 -13.13 14.54 -14.79
CA THR A 335 -11.94 13.70 -14.64
C THR A 335 -11.23 13.56 -15.99
N GLY A 336 -9.90 13.61 -15.99
CA GLY A 336 -9.06 13.33 -17.14
C GLY A 336 -7.81 12.55 -16.75
N SER A 337 -7.19 11.91 -17.73
CA SER A 337 -5.86 11.30 -17.58
C SER A 337 -5.01 11.54 -18.82
N ILE A 338 -3.70 11.52 -18.64
CA ILE A 338 -2.72 11.60 -19.74
C ILE A 338 -1.56 10.64 -19.50
N ASP A 339 -1.04 10.13 -20.62
CA ASP A 339 0.22 9.39 -20.71
C ASP A 339 1.19 10.21 -21.59
N VAL A 340 2.37 10.51 -21.07
CA VAL A 340 3.40 11.30 -21.75
C VAL A 340 4.72 10.54 -21.69
N ARG A 341 5.22 10.08 -22.83
CA ARG A 341 6.53 9.42 -22.91
C ARG A 341 7.63 10.45 -23.16
N VAL A 342 8.83 10.16 -22.69
CA VAL A 342 10.06 10.81 -23.16
C VAL A 342 10.10 10.77 -24.69
N SER A 343 10.40 11.92 -25.30
CA SER A 343 10.22 12.17 -26.74
C SER A 343 11.52 12.43 -27.52
N SER A 344 12.64 12.63 -26.83
CA SER A 344 13.94 12.91 -27.43
C SER A 344 15.08 12.62 -26.44
N GLY A 345 16.30 12.40 -26.92
CA GLY A 345 17.48 12.20 -26.05
C GLY A 345 17.87 13.39 -25.16
N ALA A 346 17.39 14.59 -25.50
CA ALA A 346 17.54 15.77 -24.64
C ALA A 346 16.47 15.84 -23.54
N ASP A 347 15.60 14.82 -23.45
CA ASP A 347 14.55 14.69 -22.45
C ASP A 347 14.88 13.63 -21.38
N ASP A 348 15.81 12.70 -21.56
CA ASP A 348 16.28 11.80 -20.49
C ASP A 348 17.81 11.69 -20.43
N VAL A 349 18.37 12.05 -19.29
CA VAL A 349 19.82 12.30 -19.15
C VAL A 349 20.36 11.86 -17.79
N GLU A 350 21.66 11.59 -17.76
CA GLU A 350 22.41 11.39 -16.53
C GLU A 350 23.44 12.51 -16.30
N GLU A 351 23.74 12.77 -15.03
CA GLU A 351 24.82 13.65 -14.60
C GLU A 351 25.72 12.94 -13.58
N LYS A 352 26.98 12.73 -13.93
CA LYS A 352 27.99 12.16 -13.01
C LYS A 352 28.26 13.09 -11.84
N SER A 353 28.74 12.55 -10.72
CA SER A 353 29.17 13.34 -9.55
C SER A 353 30.20 14.45 -9.84
N SER A 354 30.98 14.34 -10.93
CA SER A 354 31.87 15.40 -11.44
C SER A 354 31.13 16.60 -12.05
N GLY A 355 29.85 16.42 -12.38
CA GLY A 355 29.02 17.33 -13.16
C GLY A 355 29.07 17.09 -14.67
N GLY A 356 29.63 15.96 -15.14
CA GLY A 356 29.64 15.59 -16.56
C GLY A 356 28.28 15.03 -16.99
N MET A 357 27.76 15.52 -18.12
CA MET A 357 26.44 15.16 -18.65
C MET A 357 26.54 14.00 -19.66
N TYR A 358 25.61 13.04 -19.56
CA TYR A 358 25.37 12.00 -20.53
C TYR A 358 23.94 12.19 -21.08
N VAL A 359 23.85 12.60 -22.34
CA VAL A 359 22.61 13.01 -23.03
C VAL A 359 22.33 12.14 -24.27
N SER A 360 22.87 10.93 -24.25
CA SER A 360 22.86 9.96 -25.35
C SER A 360 23.18 8.55 -24.85
N SER A 361 22.77 8.21 -23.63
CA SER A 361 22.98 6.87 -23.05
C SER A 361 21.92 5.91 -23.58
N SER A 362 22.26 4.64 -23.78
CA SER A 362 21.28 3.61 -24.14
C SER A 362 20.29 3.30 -23.02
N ASP A 363 20.70 3.57 -21.79
CA ASP A 363 19.97 3.29 -20.56
C ASP A 363 20.08 4.42 -19.53
N LEU A 364 19.16 4.38 -18.57
CA LEU A 364 19.14 5.29 -17.43
C LEU A 364 19.50 4.52 -16.17
N GLU A 365 20.71 4.73 -15.68
CA GLU A 365 21.15 4.19 -14.42
C GLU A 365 20.61 5.04 -13.27
N LEU A 366 19.50 4.58 -12.71
CA LEU A 366 18.90 5.08 -11.48
C LEU A 366 19.72 4.62 -10.26
N ILE A 367 21.04 4.81 -10.28
CA ILE A 367 21.79 6.01 -9.82
C ILE A 367 23.29 5.68 -9.73
N TYR A 368 23.71 4.51 -10.20
CA TYR A 368 25.10 4.07 -10.18
C TYR A 368 25.42 3.26 -11.44
N ASP A 369 26.47 3.68 -12.13
CA ASP A 369 27.17 2.90 -13.16
C ASP A 369 28.64 2.70 -12.71
N THR A 370 29.59 3.36 -13.34
CA THR A 370 31.00 3.49 -12.97
C THR A 370 31.20 4.57 -11.90
N SER A 371 30.16 5.39 -11.66
CA SER A 371 30.07 6.41 -10.63
C SER A 371 28.61 6.68 -10.26
N THR A 372 28.35 7.37 -9.15
CA THR A 372 27.01 7.88 -8.84
C THR A 372 26.55 8.91 -9.88
N GLN A 373 25.30 8.73 -10.33
CA GLN A 373 24.59 9.51 -11.33
C GLN A 373 23.41 10.24 -10.69
N LEU A 374 23.07 11.42 -11.20
CA LEU A 374 21.77 12.06 -11.01
C LEU A 374 21.01 11.95 -12.33
N VAL A 375 19.77 11.47 -12.30
CA VAL A 375 18.98 11.28 -13.52
C VAL A 375 17.94 12.38 -13.65
N GLY A 376 17.90 13.03 -14.81
CA GLY A 376 16.90 14.01 -15.18
C GLY A 376 16.01 13.47 -16.29
N ILE A 377 14.69 13.53 -16.09
CA ILE A 377 13.68 13.03 -17.04
C ILE A 377 12.69 14.16 -17.31
N ARG A 378 12.40 14.42 -18.58
CA ARG A 378 11.57 15.51 -19.07
C ARG A 378 10.43 14.94 -19.90
N PHE A 379 9.24 15.45 -19.65
CA PHE A 379 8.03 15.10 -20.37
C PHE A 379 7.56 16.37 -21.08
N THR A 380 7.42 16.32 -22.41
CA THR A 380 6.99 17.47 -23.21
C THR A 380 5.49 17.40 -23.51
N GLY A 381 4.82 18.54 -23.69
CA GLY A 381 3.40 18.53 -24.04
C GLY A 381 2.49 17.98 -22.92
N VAL A 382 2.78 18.28 -21.65
CA VAL A 382 1.99 17.79 -20.51
C VAL A 382 0.66 18.54 -20.44
N LYS A 383 -0.39 17.97 -21.06
CA LYS A 383 -1.71 18.60 -21.28
C LYS A 383 -2.61 18.63 -20.03
N ILE A 384 -2.06 19.01 -18.87
CA ILE A 384 -2.83 19.19 -17.63
C ILE A 384 -3.22 20.68 -17.49
N PRO A 385 -4.51 21.01 -17.32
CA PRO A 385 -4.95 22.37 -17.01
C PRO A 385 -4.30 22.92 -15.73
N LYS A 386 -3.97 24.21 -15.73
CA LYS A 386 -3.40 24.89 -14.56
C LYS A 386 -4.36 24.79 -13.36
N GLY A 387 -3.83 24.41 -12.21
CA GLY A 387 -4.63 24.24 -10.98
C GLY A 387 -5.61 23.06 -11.00
N ALA A 388 -5.50 22.13 -11.96
CA ALA A 388 -6.20 20.85 -11.87
C ALA A 388 -5.79 20.10 -10.59
N THR A 389 -6.72 19.37 -9.98
CA THR A 389 -6.44 18.56 -8.79
C THR A 389 -5.88 17.21 -9.24
N ILE A 390 -4.64 16.91 -8.89
CA ILE A 390 -3.98 15.65 -9.26
C ILE A 390 -4.43 14.53 -8.31
N THR A 391 -5.12 13.53 -8.84
CA THR A 391 -5.60 12.37 -8.07
C THR A 391 -4.51 11.29 -7.97
N ASN A 392 -3.80 11.04 -9.07
CA ASN A 392 -2.72 10.07 -9.16
C ASN A 392 -1.64 10.53 -10.16
N ALA A 393 -0.38 10.20 -9.90
CA ALA A 393 0.69 10.37 -10.89
C ALA A 393 1.81 9.35 -10.65
N TYR A 394 2.44 8.85 -11.71
CA TYR A 394 3.62 7.97 -11.58
C TYR A 394 4.46 7.98 -12.86
N ILE A 395 5.74 7.62 -12.75
CA ILE A 395 6.54 7.22 -13.91
C ILE A 395 6.54 5.70 -13.99
N GLN A 396 6.24 5.16 -15.17
CA GLN A 396 6.44 3.77 -15.53
C GLN A 396 7.76 3.65 -16.31
N PHE A 397 8.70 2.87 -15.78
CA PHE A 397 9.93 2.46 -16.45
C PHE A 397 9.75 1.08 -17.09
N ARG A 398 10.72 0.70 -17.92
CA ARG A 398 10.94 -0.64 -18.45
C ARG A 398 12.38 -1.06 -18.18
N VAL A 399 12.62 -2.29 -17.74
CA VAL A 399 13.96 -2.79 -17.39
C VAL A 399 14.84 -2.91 -18.63
N ASN A 400 16.01 -2.25 -18.65
CA ASN A 400 17.06 -2.52 -19.64
C ASN A 400 18.03 -3.61 -19.16
N ASP A 401 18.48 -3.56 -17.89
CA ASP A 401 19.45 -4.50 -17.33
C ASP A 401 19.08 -5.00 -15.92
N VAL A 402 19.46 -6.26 -15.64
CA VAL A 402 19.12 -6.98 -14.41
C VAL A 402 19.83 -6.36 -13.22
N SER A 403 19.05 -5.87 -12.27
CA SER A 403 19.55 -5.07 -11.16
C SER A 403 18.73 -5.35 -9.89
N THR A 404 19.31 -6.15 -9.00
CA THR A 404 18.59 -6.78 -7.87
C THR A 404 18.98 -6.26 -6.48
N GLN A 405 20.03 -5.45 -6.38
CA GLN A 405 20.50 -4.88 -5.11
C GLN A 405 19.46 -3.95 -4.49
N SER A 406 19.40 -3.85 -3.15
CA SER A 406 18.56 -2.85 -2.48
C SER A 406 19.04 -1.43 -2.80
N ILE A 407 18.09 -0.51 -2.98
CA ILE A 407 18.35 0.89 -3.33
C ILE A 407 17.22 1.77 -2.79
N THR A 408 17.57 3.01 -2.43
CA THR A 408 16.60 4.06 -2.13
C THR A 408 16.90 5.30 -2.97
N LEU A 409 15.86 5.80 -3.61
CA LEU A 409 15.84 6.95 -4.51
C LEU A 409 15.01 8.07 -3.90
N ALA A 410 15.40 9.31 -4.14
CA ALA A 410 14.61 10.50 -3.87
C ALA A 410 14.23 11.16 -5.20
N ILE A 411 12.93 11.27 -5.43
CA ILE A 411 12.28 11.84 -6.60
C ILE A 411 11.81 13.26 -6.26
N SER A 412 12.08 14.21 -7.14
CA SER A 412 11.68 15.62 -7.05
C SER A 412 11.31 16.13 -8.44
N GLY A 413 10.55 17.22 -8.54
CA GLY A 413 10.41 17.96 -9.80
C GLY A 413 11.47 19.05 -9.94
N GLU A 414 11.68 19.57 -11.15
CA GLU A 414 12.25 20.92 -11.29
C GLU A 414 11.17 21.95 -10.98
N ALA A 415 11.43 22.88 -10.05
CA ALA A 415 10.55 23.98 -9.71
C ALA A 415 10.55 25.08 -10.80
N SER A 416 10.12 24.71 -11.99
CA SER A 416 9.96 25.57 -13.16
C SER A 416 8.69 25.21 -13.90
N ALA A 417 7.91 26.21 -14.29
CA ALA A 417 6.60 25.99 -14.90
C ALA A 417 6.69 25.50 -16.35
N ASN A 418 7.83 25.71 -17.03
CA ASN A 418 8.12 25.16 -18.36
C ASN A 418 9.63 24.94 -18.50
N PRO A 419 10.18 23.83 -17.97
CA PRO A 419 11.60 23.57 -17.95
C PRO A 419 12.17 23.34 -19.36
N ALA A 420 13.35 23.90 -19.60
CA ALA A 420 14.08 23.71 -20.85
C ALA A 420 14.58 22.27 -20.97
N ALA A 421 14.81 21.84 -22.21
CA ALA A 421 15.48 20.57 -22.53
C ALA A 421 16.85 20.49 -21.82
N PHE A 422 17.33 19.28 -21.56
CA PHE A 422 18.67 19.10 -21.06
C PHE A 422 19.70 19.41 -22.16
N VAL A 423 20.86 19.93 -21.75
CA VAL A 423 21.97 20.22 -22.65
C VAL A 423 23.27 19.71 -22.04
N SER A 424 24.24 19.37 -22.88
CA SER A 424 25.56 18.89 -22.46
C SER A 424 26.45 20.03 -21.91
N VAL A 425 25.98 20.65 -20.82
CA VAL A 425 26.65 21.70 -20.05
C VAL A 425 26.83 21.20 -18.64
N SER A 426 28.00 21.40 -18.05
CA SER A 426 28.29 20.81 -16.73
C SER A 426 27.30 21.25 -15.65
N ARG A 427 26.77 20.25 -14.93
CA ARG A 427 25.79 20.36 -13.85
C ARG A 427 24.38 20.78 -14.29
N ASN A 428 23.90 20.33 -15.47
CA ASN A 428 22.60 20.71 -15.99
C ASN A 428 21.40 20.08 -15.25
N VAL A 429 21.58 18.97 -14.54
CA VAL A 429 20.58 18.36 -13.65
C VAL A 429 20.73 18.92 -12.23
N SER A 430 21.94 18.89 -11.66
CA SER A 430 22.14 19.19 -10.23
C SER A 430 21.85 20.65 -9.86
N LYS A 431 22.06 21.60 -10.79
CA LYS A 431 21.74 23.04 -10.61
C LYS A 431 20.25 23.38 -10.77
N ARG A 432 19.40 22.48 -11.28
CA ARG A 432 17.96 22.74 -11.39
C ARG A 432 17.36 22.87 -10.00
N ILE A 433 16.64 23.97 -9.76
CA ILE A 433 15.92 24.21 -8.50
C ILE A 433 14.85 23.12 -8.39
N ARG A 434 14.78 22.45 -7.24
CA ARG A 434 13.85 21.34 -7.01
C ARG A 434 12.55 21.81 -6.38
N THR A 435 11.48 21.05 -6.60
CA THR A 435 10.24 21.17 -5.83
C THR A 435 10.49 21.01 -4.33
N THR A 436 9.64 21.64 -3.53
CA THR A 436 9.62 21.46 -2.06
C THR A 436 9.15 20.05 -1.72
N ASN A 437 8.10 19.57 -2.42
CA ASN A 437 7.66 18.19 -2.35
C ASN A 437 8.68 17.25 -2.97
N LYS A 438 8.87 16.09 -2.32
CA LYS A 438 9.72 14.99 -2.77
C LYS A 438 9.10 13.66 -2.36
N VAL A 439 9.37 12.62 -3.14
CA VAL A 439 8.88 11.25 -2.91
C VAL A 439 10.07 10.31 -2.81
N THR A 440 10.12 9.49 -1.76
CA THR A 440 11.12 8.42 -1.62
C THR A 440 10.62 7.16 -2.33
N TRP A 441 11.48 6.50 -3.10
CA TRP A 441 11.18 5.26 -3.80
C TRP A 441 12.26 4.23 -3.53
N SER A 442 11.88 3.05 -3.05
CA SER A 442 12.77 1.88 -2.98
C SER A 442 12.28 0.84 -3.99
N PRO A 443 12.73 0.86 -5.26
CA PRO A 443 12.26 -0.09 -6.26
C PRO A 443 12.63 -1.53 -5.90
N ALA A 444 11.68 -2.44 -6.11
CA ALA A 444 11.91 -3.88 -6.04
C ALA A 444 13.06 -4.32 -7.00
N PRO A 445 13.67 -5.48 -6.79
CA PRO A 445 14.64 -6.07 -7.72
C PRO A 445 14.09 -6.14 -9.15
N TRP A 446 14.81 -5.60 -10.12
CA TRP A 446 14.47 -5.72 -11.54
C TRP A 446 15.19 -6.96 -12.10
N ALA A 447 14.50 -8.09 -12.05
CA ALA A 447 15.08 -9.41 -12.36
C ALA A 447 14.92 -9.83 -13.83
N THR A 448 14.07 -9.14 -14.60
CA THR A 448 13.66 -9.54 -15.95
C THR A 448 13.81 -8.37 -16.92
N ILE A 449 14.69 -8.50 -17.92
CA ILE A 449 14.87 -7.49 -18.97
C ILE A 449 13.55 -7.34 -19.76
N GLY A 450 13.20 -6.10 -20.08
CA GLY A 450 11.98 -5.74 -20.80
C GLY A 450 10.71 -5.71 -19.97
N GLU A 451 10.75 -6.06 -18.67
CA GLU A 451 9.59 -5.95 -17.76
C GLU A 451 9.21 -4.48 -17.54
N ALA A 452 7.91 -4.18 -17.57
CA ALA A 452 7.35 -2.84 -17.33
C ALA A 452 6.10 -2.92 -16.44
N GLY A 453 6.20 -3.66 -15.35
CA GLY A 453 5.12 -3.89 -14.40
C GLY A 453 5.07 -2.86 -13.26
N VAL A 454 4.25 -3.14 -12.26
CA VAL A 454 4.10 -2.30 -11.05
C VAL A 454 5.40 -2.12 -10.25
N PHE A 455 6.39 -2.99 -10.44
CA PHE A 455 7.72 -2.92 -9.82
C PHE A 455 8.68 -1.93 -10.49
N GLN A 456 8.44 -1.64 -11.77
CA GLN A 456 9.15 -0.62 -12.52
C GLN A 456 8.41 0.73 -12.47
N ARG A 457 7.41 0.85 -11.59
CA ARG A 457 6.62 2.07 -11.39
C ARG A 457 7.10 2.83 -10.15
N THR A 458 7.12 4.15 -10.22
CA THR A 458 7.33 5.00 -9.03
C THR A 458 6.14 4.92 -8.08
N PRO A 459 6.30 5.32 -6.80
CA PRO A 459 5.16 5.63 -5.93
C PRO A 459 4.39 6.84 -6.48
N ASN A 460 3.24 7.14 -5.88
CA ASN A 460 2.39 8.24 -6.32
C ASN A 460 3.10 9.60 -6.19
N LEU A 461 3.34 10.26 -7.33
CA LEU A 461 4.04 11.54 -7.46
C LEU A 461 3.10 12.75 -7.36
N LYS A 462 1.82 12.57 -7.00
CA LYS A 462 0.81 13.64 -7.03
C LYS A 462 1.23 14.92 -6.33
N SER A 463 1.97 14.86 -5.22
CA SER A 463 2.43 16.06 -4.49
C SER A 463 3.44 16.89 -5.29
N ILE A 464 4.33 16.23 -6.03
CA ILE A 464 5.28 16.88 -6.94
C ILE A 464 4.53 17.47 -8.14
N VAL A 465 3.70 16.67 -8.81
CA VAL A 465 2.94 17.12 -9.99
C VAL A 465 1.99 18.26 -9.64
N GLN A 466 1.31 18.20 -8.48
CA GLN A 466 0.43 19.25 -7.98
C GLN A 466 1.18 20.57 -7.74
N GLU A 467 2.39 20.51 -7.17
CA GLU A 467 3.23 21.70 -6.97
C GLU A 467 3.58 22.37 -8.31
N LEU A 468 3.83 21.58 -9.35
CA LEU A 468 4.18 22.07 -10.69
C LEU A 468 2.98 22.66 -11.44
N VAL A 469 1.83 21.97 -11.48
CA VAL A 469 0.61 22.49 -12.16
C VAL A 469 -0.03 23.67 -11.44
N ASN A 470 0.33 23.91 -10.18
CA ASN A 470 -0.07 25.08 -9.40
C ASN A 470 0.83 26.30 -9.61
N GLN A 471 1.96 26.19 -10.31
CA GLN A 471 2.84 27.33 -10.53
C GLN A 471 2.15 28.43 -11.36
N SER A 472 2.47 29.69 -11.04
CA SER A 472 1.85 30.86 -11.67
C SER A 472 2.02 30.89 -13.20
N GLY A 473 3.15 30.39 -13.72
CA GLY A 473 3.44 30.28 -15.15
C GLY A 473 3.03 28.95 -15.81
N TRP A 474 2.36 28.03 -15.11
CA TRP A 474 1.97 26.75 -15.70
C TRP A 474 0.87 26.94 -16.75
N ASN A 475 1.04 26.33 -17.91
CA ASN A 475 0.06 26.25 -18.98
C ASN A 475 -0.05 24.80 -19.45
N SER A 476 -1.25 24.38 -19.87
CA SER A 476 -1.47 23.05 -20.43
C SER A 476 -0.62 22.87 -21.70
N GLY A 477 0.19 21.81 -21.75
CA GLY A 477 1.15 21.57 -22.82
C GLY A 477 2.58 22.04 -22.52
N ASN A 478 2.83 22.68 -21.37
CA ASN A 478 4.20 22.92 -20.90
C ASN A 478 4.96 21.59 -20.69
N ALA A 479 6.29 21.68 -20.59
CA ALA A 479 7.09 20.55 -20.17
C ALA A 479 7.01 20.33 -18.64
N MET A 480 7.41 19.15 -18.18
CA MET A 480 7.63 18.81 -16.77
C MET A 480 8.96 18.08 -16.65
N VAL A 481 9.76 18.41 -15.64
CA VAL A 481 11.02 17.69 -15.34
C VAL A 481 10.92 17.03 -13.98
N ILE A 482 11.31 15.76 -13.93
CA ILE A 482 11.48 14.95 -12.74
C ILE A 482 12.97 14.62 -12.60
N ILE A 483 13.49 14.77 -11.39
CA ILE A 483 14.89 14.55 -11.03
C ILE A 483 14.95 13.44 -9.99
N ILE A 484 15.70 12.39 -10.31
CA ILE A 484 15.92 11.22 -9.47
C ILE A 484 17.36 11.25 -8.94
N THR A 485 17.50 11.04 -7.64
CA THR A 485 18.78 11.05 -6.92
C THR A 485 18.84 9.87 -5.96
N GLY A 486 20.04 9.45 -5.56
CA GLY A 486 20.25 8.37 -4.58
C GLY A 486 21.69 8.36 -4.09
N SER A 487 21.97 7.51 -3.10
CA SER A 487 23.31 7.40 -2.48
C SER A 487 24.11 6.18 -2.94
N SER A 488 23.44 5.07 -3.25
CA SER A 488 24.06 3.78 -3.57
C SER A 488 23.10 2.81 -4.26
N GLY A 489 23.63 1.90 -5.08
CA GLY A 489 22.88 0.86 -5.80
C GLY A 489 22.52 1.27 -7.25
N LYS A 490 22.03 0.32 -8.05
CA LYS A 490 21.62 0.52 -9.46
C LYS A 490 20.20 -0.01 -9.69
N ARG A 491 19.42 0.71 -10.50
CA ARG A 491 18.42 0.14 -11.43
C ARG A 491 18.74 0.66 -12.82
N ALA A 492 18.54 -0.15 -13.87
CA ALA A 492 18.79 0.24 -15.25
C ALA A 492 17.49 0.19 -16.05
N ALA A 493 17.01 1.36 -16.49
CA ALA A 493 15.82 1.48 -17.32
C ALA A 493 16.20 1.70 -18.79
N ASP A 494 15.28 1.35 -19.70
CA ASP A 494 15.33 1.81 -21.10
C ASP A 494 15.43 3.35 -21.13
N ALA A 495 16.44 3.91 -21.81
CA ALA A 495 16.47 5.32 -22.23
C ALA A 495 15.86 5.49 -23.62
N PHE A 496 15.64 6.73 -24.05
CA PHE A 496 15.16 7.06 -25.39
C PHE A 496 16.04 6.49 -26.52
N GLU A 497 17.36 6.63 -26.43
CA GLU A 497 18.32 6.19 -27.45
C GLU A 497 18.38 4.68 -27.60
N GLY A 498 18.32 3.94 -26.49
CA GLY A 498 18.30 2.48 -26.53
C GLY A 498 16.96 1.96 -27.03
N ASN A 499 15.86 2.57 -26.58
CA ASN A 499 14.52 2.01 -26.75
C ASN A 499 13.41 3.06 -26.52
N ALA A 500 13.18 3.94 -27.51
CA ALA A 500 12.15 4.98 -27.45
C ALA A 500 10.71 4.47 -27.12
N ALA A 501 10.40 3.19 -27.37
CA ALA A 501 9.13 2.58 -27.00
C ALA A 501 9.07 2.10 -25.52
N GLY A 502 10.23 1.86 -24.90
CA GLY A 502 10.41 1.51 -23.50
C GLY A 502 10.78 2.68 -22.58
N ALA A 503 11.29 3.79 -23.15
CA ALA A 503 11.70 5.02 -22.47
C ALA A 503 10.63 5.54 -21.48
N PRO A 504 11.02 6.28 -20.42
CA PRO A 504 10.12 6.59 -19.30
C PRO A 504 8.77 7.19 -19.71
N LEU A 505 7.69 6.73 -19.07
CA LEU A 505 6.33 7.18 -19.31
C LEU A 505 5.74 7.82 -18.04
N LEU A 506 5.42 9.10 -18.08
CA LEU A 506 4.65 9.79 -17.04
C LEU A 506 3.15 9.54 -17.27
N HIS A 507 2.50 8.92 -16.30
CA HIS A 507 1.04 8.84 -16.20
C HIS A 507 0.54 9.87 -15.18
N VAL A 508 -0.54 10.59 -15.49
CA VAL A 508 -1.22 11.47 -14.54
C VAL A 508 -2.74 11.39 -14.69
N GLU A 509 -3.43 11.25 -13.57
CA GLU A 509 -4.88 11.40 -13.44
C GLU A 509 -5.19 12.70 -12.69
N TYR A 510 -6.22 13.42 -13.12
CA TYR A 510 -6.61 14.70 -12.52
C TYR A 510 -8.11 14.97 -12.66
N THR A 511 -8.61 15.91 -11.86
CA THR A 511 -9.91 16.53 -12.05
C THR A 511 -9.77 18.03 -12.28
N THR A 512 -10.62 18.60 -13.11
CA THR A 512 -10.84 20.06 -13.21
C THR A 512 -12.17 20.47 -12.59
N PRO A 513 -12.27 21.68 -12.00
CA PRO A 513 -13.53 22.23 -11.49
C PRO A 513 -14.65 22.29 -12.54
#